data_AF-A0A7X8LLR1-F1
#
_entry.id   AF-A0A7X8LLR1-F1
#
_cell.length_a   1.000
_cell.length_b   1.000
_cell.length_c   1.000
_cell.angle_alpha   90.00
_cell.angle_beta   90.00
_cell.angle_gamma   90.00
#
_symmetry.space_group_name_H-M   'P 1'
#
loop_
_entity.id
_entity.type
_entity.pdbx_description
1 polymer ?
#
loop_
_entity_poly.entity_id
_entity_poly.type
_entity_poly.pdbx_seq_one_letter_code
_entity_poly.pdbx_strand_id
1 'polypeptide(L)'
;MQLVDMYSQVVLNIVKFNASLLDSYELQAKLSAFKNWYYSPEVDALAPAEFIAYQDINSHLLLAGLDLKHSQEAVRWLTHWFKPAEDLELLTLKNQLLIMTANFKKKPHKRANIHEPINSIRLIKEPVFLH
;
A
#
# COMPACT_ATOMS: atom_id res chain seq x y z
N MET A 1 3.49 -5.05 -16.89
CA MET A 1 3.76 -3.73 -16.25
C MET A 1 5.18 -3.76 -15.71
N GLN A 2 5.87 -2.63 -15.69
CA GLN A 2 7.23 -2.55 -15.12
C GLN A 2 7.15 -2.33 -13.60
N LEU A 3 8.00 -3.02 -12.84
CA LEU A 3 8.11 -2.83 -11.39
C LEU A 3 8.81 -1.50 -11.08
N VAL A 4 8.42 -0.86 -9.97
CA VAL A 4 9.10 0.33 -9.46
C VAL A 4 10.55 0.02 -9.13
N ASP A 5 11.47 0.95 -9.41
CA ASP A 5 12.90 0.79 -9.15
C ASP A 5 13.37 1.56 -7.92
N MET A 6 12.56 2.52 -7.45
CA MET A 6 12.86 3.37 -6.30
C MET A 6 11.76 3.32 -5.25
N TYR A 7 12.15 3.37 -3.97
CA TYR A 7 11.20 3.44 -2.85
C TYR A 7 10.31 4.69 -2.91
N SER A 8 10.83 5.83 -3.39
CA SER A 8 10.04 7.05 -3.56
C SER A 8 8.84 6.87 -4.49
N GLN A 9 8.94 6.00 -5.51
CA GLN A 9 7.80 5.66 -6.38
C GLN A 9 6.75 4.84 -5.62
N VAL A 10 7.16 3.94 -4.72
CA VAL A 10 6.25 3.21 -3.84
C VAL A 10 5.45 4.19 -2.97
N VAL A 11 6.14 5.13 -2.31
CA VAL A 11 5.49 6.15 -1.46
C VAL A 11 4.53 7.01 -2.28
N LEU A 12 4.94 7.45 -3.48
CA LEU A 12 4.06 8.20 -4.39
C LEU A 12 2.81 7.39 -4.78
N ASN A 13 2.96 6.08 -5.04
CA ASN A 13 1.85 5.21 -5.38
C ASN A 13 0.89 5.01 -4.19
N ILE A 14 1.39 4.97 -2.95
CA ILE A 14 0.56 4.93 -1.73
C ILE A 14 -0.31 6.20 -1.67
N VAL A 15 0.27 7.37 -1.91
CA VAL A 15 -0.47 8.64 -1.95
C VAL A 15 -1.54 8.63 -3.04
N LYS A 16 -1.17 8.21 -4.26
CA LYS A 16 -2.10 8.11 -5.40
C LYS A 16 -3.27 7.15 -5.11
N PHE A 17 -3.00 6.01 -4.47
CA PHE A 17 -4.05 5.06 -4.07
C PHE A 17 -5.04 5.71 -3.10
N ASN A 18 -4.54 6.35 -2.04
CA ASN A 18 -5.39 6.96 -1.02
C ASN A 18 -6.22 8.13 -1.59
N ALA A 19 -5.65 8.95 -2.47
CA ALA A 19 -6.39 9.98 -3.20
C ALA A 19 -7.47 9.35 -4.11
N SER A 20 -7.10 8.35 -4.90
CA SER A 20 -8.05 7.64 -5.80
C SER A 20 -9.18 6.96 -5.05
N LEU A 21 -8.95 6.57 -3.78
CA LEU A 21 -9.94 5.90 -2.96
C LEU A 21 -11.11 6.84 -2.59
N LEU A 22 -10.88 8.16 -2.53
CA LEU A 22 -11.92 9.15 -2.26
C LEU A 22 -12.90 9.28 -3.43
N ASP A 23 -12.41 9.15 -4.66
CA ASP A 23 -13.17 9.47 -5.87
C ASP A 23 -13.66 8.24 -6.65
N SER A 24 -13.23 7.02 -6.29
CA SER A 24 -13.54 5.80 -7.04
C SER A 24 -14.36 4.78 -6.25
N TYR A 25 -15.67 4.72 -6.52
CA TYR A 25 -16.55 3.71 -5.93
C TYR A 25 -16.14 2.27 -6.29
N GLU A 26 -15.64 2.05 -7.51
CA GLU A 26 -15.17 0.74 -7.93
C GLU A 26 -13.94 0.30 -7.12
N LEU A 27 -13.02 1.22 -6.83
CA LEU A 27 -11.86 0.94 -5.99
C LEU A 27 -12.29 0.65 -4.54
N GLN A 28 -13.19 1.47 -4.00
CA GLN A 28 -13.80 1.24 -2.69
C GLN A 28 -14.45 -0.15 -2.61
N ALA A 29 -15.13 -0.59 -3.67
CA ALA A 29 -15.76 -1.90 -3.73
C ALA A 29 -14.75 -3.06 -3.62
N LYS A 30 -13.51 -2.88 -4.09
CA LYS A 30 -12.44 -3.88 -4.08
C LYS A 30 -11.62 -3.92 -2.78
N LEU A 31 -11.79 -2.97 -1.85
CA LEU A 31 -10.99 -2.91 -0.61
C LEU A 31 -10.94 -4.23 0.17
N SER A 32 -12.06 -4.96 0.23
CA SER A 32 -12.14 -6.25 0.94
C SER A 32 -11.47 -7.42 0.21
N ALA A 33 -11.01 -7.23 -1.03
CA ALA A 33 -10.33 -8.26 -1.82
C ALA A 33 -8.80 -8.26 -1.61
N PHE A 34 -8.22 -7.13 -1.23
CA PHE A 34 -6.77 -7.00 -1.07
C PHE A 34 -6.28 -7.71 0.19
N LYS A 35 -5.28 -8.58 0.01
CA LYS A 35 -4.70 -9.38 1.09
C LYS A 35 -3.43 -8.78 1.67
N ASN A 36 -2.56 -8.22 0.83
CA ASN A 36 -1.25 -7.75 1.26
C ASN A 36 -1.24 -6.23 1.24
N TRP A 37 -1.08 -5.65 2.44
CA TRP A 37 -1.06 -4.21 2.68
C TRP A 37 0.33 -3.77 3.13
N TYR A 38 0.69 -2.55 2.78
CA TYR A 38 2.01 -1.98 3.03
C TYR A 38 1.84 -0.58 3.61
N TYR A 39 2.48 -0.34 4.75
CA TYR A 39 2.45 0.93 5.47
C TYR A 39 3.64 1.80 5.10
N SER A 40 3.41 3.08 4.80
CA SER A 40 4.47 4.08 4.65
C SER A 40 4.41 5.10 5.79
N PRO A 41 5.44 5.18 6.65
CA PRO A 41 5.52 6.18 7.72
C PRO A 41 5.68 7.62 7.18
N GLU A 42 6.20 7.80 5.96
CA GLU A 42 6.40 9.11 5.33
C GLU A 42 5.09 9.86 5.08
N VAL A 43 4.02 9.12 4.81
CA VAL A 43 2.69 9.67 4.50
C VAL A 43 1.61 9.15 5.44
N ASP A 44 2.01 8.38 6.47
CA ASP A 44 1.15 7.72 7.44
C ASP A 44 -0.07 7.03 6.80
N ALA A 45 0.18 6.22 5.78
CA ALA A 45 -0.88 5.61 4.99
C ALA A 45 -0.59 4.17 4.57
N LEU A 46 -1.68 3.46 4.27
CA LEU A 46 -1.68 2.07 3.82
C LEU A 46 -2.12 1.99 2.36
N ALA A 47 -1.51 1.08 1.59
CA ALA A 47 -1.99 0.71 0.28
C ALA A 47 -1.70 -0.78 -0.02
N PRO A 48 -2.44 -1.40 -0.94
CA PRO A 48 -2.24 -2.80 -1.30
C PRO A 48 -1.06 -3.00 -2.27
N ALA A 49 -0.46 -4.19 -2.26
CA ALA A 49 0.69 -4.57 -3.09
C ALA A 49 0.49 -4.21 -4.57
N GLU A 50 -0.70 -4.53 -5.06
CA GLU A 50 -1.13 -4.39 -6.43
C GLU A 50 -1.11 -2.95 -6.94
N PHE A 51 -1.17 -1.97 -6.03
CA PHE A 51 -1.15 -0.54 -6.36
C PHE A 51 0.23 0.11 -6.27
N ILE A 52 1.17 -0.50 -5.56
CA ILE A 52 2.41 0.21 -5.20
C ILE A 52 3.64 -0.38 -5.88
N ALA A 53 3.57 -1.62 -6.35
CA ALA A 53 4.71 -2.33 -6.92
C ALA A 53 5.05 -1.93 -8.37
N TYR A 54 4.17 -1.22 -9.08
CA TYR A 54 4.32 -0.97 -10.52
C TYR A 54 4.46 0.52 -10.86
N GLN A 55 5.25 0.79 -11.89
CA GLN A 55 5.37 2.13 -12.49
C GLN A 55 4.09 2.50 -13.25
N ASP A 56 3.84 3.80 -13.36
CA ASP A 56 2.71 4.42 -14.08
C ASP A 56 1.32 3.88 -13.73
N ILE A 57 1.19 3.29 -12.55
CA ILE A 57 -0.06 2.70 -12.11
C ILE A 57 -1.05 3.79 -11.67
N ASN A 58 -2.28 3.64 -12.13
CA ASN A 58 -3.42 4.45 -11.69
C ASN A 58 -4.63 3.55 -11.43
N SER A 59 -5.64 4.11 -10.75
CA SER A 59 -6.86 3.38 -10.39
C SER A 59 -7.58 2.78 -11.60
N HIS A 60 -7.62 3.49 -12.73
CA HIS A 60 -8.26 3.01 -13.96
C HIS A 60 -7.60 1.76 -14.54
N LEU A 61 -6.27 1.69 -14.56
CA LEU A 61 -5.52 0.52 -15.05
C LEU A 61 -5.75 -0.72 -14.16
N LEU A 62 -5.95 -0.53 -12.86
CA LEU A 62 -6.28 -1.61 -11.93
C LEU A 62 -7.72 -2.10 -12.07
N LEU A 63 -8.64 -1.16 -12.29
CA LEU A 63 -10.06 -1.44 -12.47
C LEU A 63 -10.32 -2.19 -13.79
N ALA A 64 -9.53 -1.89 -14.83
CA ALA A 64 -9.62 -2.49 -16.16
C ALA A 64 -9.17 -3.96 -16.28
N GLY A 65 -8.70 -4.58 -15.19
CA GLY A 65 -8.42 -6.02 -15.19
C GLY A 65 -7.07 -6.38 -14.59
N LEU A 66 -6.71 -5.82 -13.43
CA LEU A 66 -5.54 -6.35 -12.73
C LEU A 66 -5.81 -7.79 -12.31
N ASP A 67 -5.27 -8.70 -13.11
CA ASP A 67 -5.26 -10.12 -12.86
C ASP A 67 -4.48 -10.33 -11.56
N LEU A 68 -5.13 -10.89 -10.53
CA LEU A 68 -4.52 -11.24 -9.26
C LEU A 68 -3.27 -12.11 -9.43
N LYS A 69 -3.02 -12.68 -10.62
CA LYS A 69 -1.78 -13.34 -11.02
C LYS A 69 -0.53 -12.49 -10.77
N HIS A 70 -0.60 -11.18 -10.88
CA HIS A 70 0.54 -10.28 -10.64
C HIS A 70 0.77 -9.97 -9.15
N SER A 71 -0.18 -10.31 -8.27
CA SER A 71 -0.05 -10.04 -6.82
C SER A 71 1.16 -10.73 -6.19
N GLN A 72 1.53 -11.93 -6.64
CA GLN A 72 2.69 -12.65 -6.07
C GLN A 72 4.02 -12.01 -6.48
N GLU A 73 4.12 -11.52 -7.71
CA GLU A 73 5.30 -10.79 -8.19
C GLU A 73 5.45 -9.46 -7.44
N ALA A 74 4.35 -8.71 -7.30
CA ALA A 74 4.31 -7.48 -6.51
C ALA A 74 4.78 -7.71 -5.07
N VAL A 75 4.25 -8.73 -4.40
CA VAL A 75 4.61 -9.04 -3.01
C VAL A 75 6.09 -9.40 -2.90
N ARG A 76 6.61 -10.25 -3.79
CA ARG A 76 8.04 -10.62 -3.82
C ARG A 76 8.93 -9.42 -4.10
N TRP A 77 8.52 -8.52 -4.97
CA TRP A 77 9.29 -7.32 -5.27
C TRP A 77 9.36 -6.38 -4.07
N LEU A 78 8.25 -6.19 -3.36
CA LEU A 78 8.18 -5.29 -2.22
C LEU A 78 8.98 -5.77 -1.01
N THR A 79 9.43 -7.03 -0.95
CA THR A 79 10.30 -7.50 0.15
C THR A 79 11.68 -6.81 0.16
N HIS A 80 12.07 -6.11 -0.89
CA HIS A 80 13.29 -5.28 -0.89
C HIS A 80 13.20 -4.10 0.08
N TRP A 81 11.99 -3.60 0.35
CA TRP A 81 11.77 -2.42 1.20
C TRP A 81 10.95 -2.71 2.44
N PHE A 82 10.16 -3.78 2.44
CA PHE A 82 9.22 -4.09 3.51
C PHE A 82 9.40 -5.49 4.09
N LYS A 83 9.06 -5.62 5.36
CA LYS A 83 8.95 -6.88 6.11
C LYS A 83 7.54 -7.01 6.69
N PRO A 84 7.05 -8.22 7.02
CA PRO A 84 5.82 -8.38 7.77
C PRO A 84 5.89 -7.59 9.09
N ALA A 85 4.80 -6.90 9.44
CA ALA A 85 4.69 -6.24 10.74
C ALA A 85 4.41 -7.28 11.84
N GLU A 86 4.95 -7.06 13.03
CA GLU A 86 4.86 -7.99 14.16
C GLU A 86 4.27 -7.30 15.41
N ASP A 87 3.80 -8.11 16.38
CA ASP A 87 3.37 -7.69 17.71
C ASP A 87 2.48 -6.42 17.76
N LEU A 88 2.99 -5.35 18.39
CA LEU A 88 2.27 -4.11 18.66
C LEU A 88 2.11 -3.25 17.39
N GLU A 89 3.12 -3.25 16.52
CA GLU A 89 3.08 -2.56 15.23
C GLU A 89 1.98 -3.17 14.36
N LEU A 90 1.92 -4.51 14.29
CA LEU A 90 0.86 -5.21 13.58
C LEU A 90 -0.54 -4.86 14.11
N LEU A 91 -0.72 -4.80 15.43
CA LEU A 91 -2.01 -4.44 16.03
C LEU A 91 -2.41 -3.01 15.66
N THR A 92 -1.45 -2.08 15.74
CA THR A 92 -1.65 -0.66 15.40
C THR A 92 -2.06 -0.51 13.93
N LEU A 93 -1.31 -1.13 13.03
CA LEU A 93 -1.57 -1.05 11.59
C LEU A 93 -2.87 -1.77 11.20
N LYS A 94 -3.25 -2.86 11.88
CA LYS A 94 -4.56 -3.51 11.70
C LYS A 94 -5.71 -2.58 12.07
N ASN A 95 -5.57 -1.83 13.17
CA ASN A 95 -6.57 -0.84 13.56
C ASN A 95 -6.65 0.30 12.54
N GLN A 96 -5.51 0.79 12.04
CA GLN A 96 -5.48 1.80 10.98
C GLN A 96 -6.17 1.31 9.70
N LEU A 97 -5.88 0.08 9.27
CA LEU A 97 -6.54 -0.54 8.11
C LEU A 97 -8.05 -0.70 8.32
N LEU A 98 -8.46 -1.09 9.53
CA LEU A 98 -9.86 -1.21 9.89
C LEU A 98 -10.58 0.14 9.80
N ILE A 99 -10.01 1.20 10.38
CA ILE A 99 -10.56 2.55 10.34
C ILE A 99 -10.65 3.04 8.89
N MET A 100 -9.56 2.92 8.12
CA MET A 100 -9.50 3.34 6.72
C MET A 100 -10.59 2.66 5.88
N THR A 101 -10.76 1.35 6.01
CA THR A 101 -11.79 0.61 5.24
C THR A 101 -13.22 0.88 5.74
N ALA A 102 -13.41 1.14 7.03
CA ALA A 102 -14.71 1.47 7.61
C ALA A 102 -15.28 2.79 7.07
N ASN A 103 -14.42 3.77 6.76
CA ASN A 103 -14.83 5.03 6.11
C ASN A 103 -15.59 4.81 4.79
N PHE A 104 -15.37 3.67 4.13
CA PHE A 104 -16.04 3.28 2.89
C PHE A 104 -17.08 2.17 3.09
N LYS A 105 -17.52 1.94 4.34
CA LYS A 105 -18.45 0.86 4.73
C LYS A 105 -17.93 -0.53 4.32
N LYS A 106 -16.61 -0.71 4.31
CA LYS A 106 -15.93 -1.98 4.03
C LYS A 106 -15.25 -2.52 5.27
N LYS A 107 -14.81 -3.78 5.17
CA LYS A 107 -13.94 -4.42 6.16
C LYS A 107 -12.68 -4.91 5.47
N PRO A 108 -11.54 -4.96 6.16
CA PRO A 108 -10.34 -5.58 5.61
C PRO A 108 -10.59 -7.06 5.31
N HIS A 109 -9.82 -7.62 4.38
CA HIS A 109 -9.86 -9.05 4.14
C HIS A 109 -9.54 -9.82 5.43
N LYS A 110 -10.24 -10.94 5.70
CA LYS A 110 -10.06 -11.73 6.94
C LYS A 110 -8.66 -12.30 7.16
N ARG A 111 -7.88 -12.41 6.09
CA ARG A 111 -6.45 -12.82 6.07
C ARG A 111 -5.58 -11.67 5.55
N ALA A 112 -5.90 -10.43 5.92
CA ALA A 112 -5.08 -9.29 5.57
C ALA A 112 -3.74 -9.39 6.32
N ASN A 113 -2.65 -9.36 5.56
CA ASN A 113 -1.28 -9.27 6.04
C ASN A 113 -0.82 -7.83 5.85
N ILE A 114 -0.15 -7.28 6.85
CA ILE A 114 0.36 -5.92 6.80
C ILE A 114 1.88 -5.96 6.93
N HIS A 115 2.54 -5.17 6.10
CA HIS A 115 3.97 -5.04 6.02
C HIS A 115 4.37 -3.60 6.33
N GLU A 116 5.55 -3.45 6.92
CA GLU A 116 6.16 -2.19 7.31
C GLU A 116 7.58 -2.09 6.73
N PRO A 117 8.15 -0.88 6.61
CA PRO A 117 9.50 -0.72 6.07
C PRO A 117 10.55 -1.45 6.91
N ILE A 118 11.54 -2.07 6.27
CA ILE A 118 12.62 -2.81 6.94
C ILE A 118 13.43 -1.89 7.88
N ASN A 119 13.57 -0.62 7.52
CA ASN A 119 14.37 0.37 8.25
C ASN A 119 13.52 1.55 8.73
N SER A 120 12.44 1.29 9.48
CA SER A 120 11.61 2.30 10.14
C SER A 120 12.41 3.30 11.00
N ILE A 121 13.65 2.97 11.38
CA ILE A 121 14.55 3.78 12.23
C ILE A 121 15.36 4.84 11.45
N ARG A 122 15.46 4.81 10.11
CA ARG A 122 16.29 5.77 9.34
C ARG A 122 15.57 6.93 8.66
N LEU A 123 14.24 6.98 8.72
CA LEU A 123 13.46 7.98 7.97
C LEU A 123 13.13 9.25 8.77
N ILE A 124 13.54 9.31 10.03
CA ILE A 124 13.63 10.57 10.78
C ILE A 124 15.03 11.13 10.52
N LYS A 125 15.10 12.16 9.66
CA LYS A 125 16.29 12.98 9.27
C LYS A 125 16.96 12.61 7.95
N GLU A 126 16.30 12.90 6.84
CA GLU A 126 16.97 13.68 5.80
C GLU A 126 16.10 14.91 5.50
N PRO A 127 16.52 16.12 5.88
CA PRO A 127 15.86 17.32 5.36
C PRO A 127 16.08 17.34 3.85
N VAL A 128 14.98 17.33 3.10
CA VAL A 128 15.00 17.57 1.66
C VAL A 128 15.47 19.01 1.46
N PHE A 129 16.78 19.18 1.21
CA PHE A 129 17.30 20.44 0.69
C PHE A 129 16.88 20.53 -0.77
N LEU A 130 15.90 21.39 -1.05
CA LEU A 130 15.65 21.90 -2.39
C LEU A 130 16.77 22.90 -2.70
N HIS A 131 17.60 22.57 -3.69
CA HIS A 131 18.50 23.52 -4.36
C HIS A 131 17.76 24.22 -5.50
#